data_AF-A0A2D8MH27-F1
#
_entry.id   AF-A0A2D8MH27-F1
#
_cell.length_a   1.000
_cell.length_b   1.000
_cell.length_c   1.000
_cell.angle_alpha   90.00
_cell.angle_beta   90.00
_cell.angle_gamma   90.00
#
_symmetry.space_group_name_H-M   'P 1'
#
loop_
_entity.id
_entity.type
_entity.pdbx_description
1 polymer ?
#
loop_
_entity_poly.entity_id
_entity_poly.type
_entity_poly.pdbx_seq_one_letter_code
_entity_poly.pdbx_strand_id
1 'polypeptide(L)'
;MATDDDEKLIGGVRAACYWNTLHIELLWLSATARGQGSGRQLIGKAEDFARELGCENALVETTSWQAKPFYEKNGYVLMGTLEGRPKGHASHYLTKSLM
;
A
#
# COMPACT_ATOMS: atom_id res chain seq x y z
N MET A 1 -3.29 12.05 -0.88
CA MET A 1 -2.01 12.67 -1.30
C MET A 1 -1.28 13.16 -0.06
N ALA A 2 0.03 13.37 -0.14
CA ALA A 2 0.86 13.97 0.90
C ALA A 2 1.68 15.11 0.30
N THR A 3 1.67 16.26 0.98
CA THR A 3 2.43 17.46 0.62
C THR A 3 3.38 17.83 1.75
N ASP A 4 4.47 18.54 1.44
CA ASP A 4 5.31 19.20 2.45
C ASP A 4 4.73 20.57 2.85
N ASP A 5 5.46 21.30 3.70
CA ASP A 5 5.04 22.61 4.23
C ASP A 5 4.96 23.70 3.14
N ASP A 6 5.64 23.51 2.01
CA ASP A 6 5.60 24.39 0.83
C ASP A 6 4.52 23.95 -0.18
N GLU A 7 3.57 23.11 0.25
CA GLU A 7 2.49 22.51 -0.55
C GLU A 7 2.97 21.64 -1.75
N LYS A 8 4.24 21.24 -1.77
CA LYS A 8 4.77 20.41 -2.86
C LYS A 8 4.37 18.95 -2.66
N LEU A 9 3.93 18.30 -3.74
CA LEU A 9 3.59 16.88 -3.72
C LEU A 9 4.81 16.01 -3.40
N ILE A 10 4.79 15.36 -2.24
CA ILE A 10 5.83 14.45 -1.77
C ILE A 10 5.40 12.98 -1.77
N GLY A 11 4.14 12.70 -2.05
CA GLY A 11 3.64 11.33 -2.04
C GLY A 11 2.16 11.17 -2.33
N GLY A 12 1.77 9.92 -2.60
CA GLY A 12 0.39 9.58 -2.87
C GLY A 12 0.12 8.09 -2.78
N VAL A 13 -1.15 7.78 -2.56
CA VAL A 13 -1.71 6.44 -2.68
C VAL A 13 -2.84 6.50 -3.70
N ARG A 14 -2.87 5.53 -4.60
CA ARG A 14 -3.98 5.25 -5.49
C ARG A 14 -4.52 3.88 -5.13
N ALA A 15 -5.83 3.82 -4.94
CA ALA A 15 -6.52 2.59 -4.57
C ALA A 15 -7.95 2.59 -5.10
N ALA A 16 -8.54 1.41 -5.21
CA ALA A 16 -9.92 1.21 -5.61
C ALA A 16 -10.61 0.25 -4.64
N CYS A 17 -11.90 0.46 -4.39
CA CYS A 17 -12.71 -0.42 -3.54
C CYS A 17 -13.69 -1.21 -4.42
N TYR A 18 -13.57 -2.52 -4.40
CA TYR A 18 -14.49 -3.45 -5.05
C TYR A 18 -14.40 -4.82 -4.38
N TRP A 19 -15.43 -5.67 -4.53
CA TRP A 19 -15.50 -6.99 -3.90
C TRP A 19 -15.07 -6.96 -2.41
N ASN A 20 -15.76 -6.13 -1.62
CA ASN A 20 -15.51 -5.95 -0.17
C ASN A 20 -14.03 -5.73 0.21
N THR A 21 -13.21 -5.21 -0.72
CA THR A 21 -11.76 -5.15 -0.59
C THR A 21 -11.21 -3.82 -1.11
N LEU A 22 -10.30 -3.23 -0.34
CA LEU A 22 -9.43 -2.15 -0.79
C LEU A 22 -8.28 -2.72 -1.62
N HIS A 23 -8.19 -2.36 -2.89
CA HIS A 23 -7.06 -2.70 -3.75
C HIS A 23 -6.10 -1.52 -3.81
N ILE A 24 -4.94 -1.63 -3.18
CA ILE A 24 -3.87 -0.63 -3.26
C ILE A 24 -3.11 -0.85 -4.57
N GLU A 25 -3.30 0.07 -5.52
CA GLU A 25 -2.74 -0.02 -6.88
C GLU A 25 -1.36 0.63 -6.98
N LEU A 26 -1.15 1.73 -6.25
CA LEU A 26 0.12 2.45 -6.23
C LEU A 26 0.31 3.17 -4.90
N LEU A 27 1.50 3.01 -4.32
CA LEU A 27 1.99 3.84 -3.22
C LEU A 27 3.35 4.41 -3.61
N TRP A 28 3.48 5.73 -3.55
CA TRP A 28 4.73 6.40 -3.87
C TRP A 28 5.03 7.51 -2.87
N LEU A 29 6.31 7.64 -2.53
CA LEU A 29 6.88 8.74 -1.78
C LEU A 29 8.16 9.20 -2.47
N SER A 30 8.37 10.52 -2.48
CA SER A 30 9.65 11.13 -2.82
C SER A 30 10.75 10.56 -1.93
N ALA A 31 12.00 10.56 -2.42
CA ALA A 31 13.11 10.00 -1.66
C ALA A 31 13.31 10.69 -0.30
N THR A 32 13.11 12.01 -0.26
CA THR A 32 13.24 12.83 0.94
C THR A 32 12.15 12.55 1.97
N ALA A 33 10.94 12.16 1.56
CA ALA A 33 9.82 11.89 2.47
C ALA A 33 9.80 10.45 3.03
N ARG A 34 10.70 9.57 2.58
CA ARG A 34 10.77 8.18 3.08
C ARG A 34 11.34 8.15 4.50
N GLY A 35 10.91 7.17 5.28
CA GLY A 35 11.35 7.00 6.67
C GLY A 35 10.70 7.95 7.69
N GLN A 36 9.85 8.89 7.25
CA GLN A 36 9.20 9.90 8.11
C GLN A 36 7.76 9.54 8.49
N GLY A 37 7.32 8.32 8.20
CA GLY A 37 5.96 7.85 8.53
C GLY A 37 4.86 8.24 7.52
N SER A 38 5.12 9.10 6.54
CA SER A 38 4.11 9.53 5.54
C SER A 38 3.48 8.38 4.78
N GLY A 39 4.23 7.30 4.50
CA GLY A 39 3.71 6.10 3.86
C GLY A 39 2.64 5.40 4.69
N ARG A 40 2.86 5.28 6.00
CA ARG A 40 1.89 4.71 6.95
C ARG A 40 0.63 5.57 7.02
N GLN A 41 0.79 6.89 7.03
CA GLN A 41 -0.36 7.80 7.02
C GLN A 41 -1.18 7.68 5.74
N LEU A 42 -0.54 7.57 4.58
CA LEU A 42 -1.21 7.42 3.29
C LEU A 42 -2.03 6.12 3.22
N ILE A 43 -1.44 4.98 3.58
CA ILE A 43 -2.19 3.71 3.59
C ILE A 43 -3.31 3.73 4.63
N GLY A 44 -3.07 4.32 5.82
CA GLY A 44 -4.09 4.43 6.87
C GLY A 44 -5.32 5.19 6.38
N LYS A 45 -5.13 6.33 5.70
CA LYS A 45 -6.23 7.09 5.09
C LYS A 45 -7.00 6.27 4.04
N ALA A 46 -6.30 5.44 3.26
CA ALA A 46 -6.96 4.57 2.28
C ALA A 46 -7.75 3.44 2.96
N GLU A 47 -7.19 2.84 4.02
CA GLU A 47 -7.87 1.82 4.83
C GLU A 47 -9.12 2.39 5.51
N ASP A 48 -9.05 3.58 6.11
CA ASP A 48 -10.19 4.22 6.76
C ASP A 48 -11.32 4.51 5.77
N PHE A 49 -10.98 5.07 4.60
CA PHE A 49 -11.94 5.26 3.51
C PHE A 49 -12.58 3.93 3.05
N ALA A 50 -11.80 2.84 3.00
CA ALA A 50 -12.33 1.54 2.64
C ALA A 50 -13.30 0.99 3.70
N ARG A 51 -13.00 1.18 4.99
CA ARG A 51 -13.91 0.80 6.09
C ARG A 51 -15.24 1.55 6.00
N GLU A 52 -15.20 2.85 5.68
CA GLU A 52 -16.41 3.66 5.46
C GLU A 52 -17.27 3.13 4.30
N LEU A 53 -16.64 2.52 3.28
CA LEU A 53 -17.32 1.88 2.16
C LEU A 53 -17.72 0.42 2.42
N GLY A 54 -17.52 -0.09 3.63
CA GLY A 54 -17.86 -1.47 3.99
C GLY A 54 -16.89 -2.52 3.44
N CYS A 55 -15.66 -2.14 3.09
CA CYS A 55 -14.62 -3.12 2.78
C CYS A 55 -14.12 -3.79 4.06
N GLU A 56 -13.97 -5.10 3.99
CA GLU A 56 -13.54 -5.96 5.11
C GLU A 56 -12.05 -6.30 5.01
N ASN A 57 -11.46 -6.14 3.82
CA ASN A 57 -10.09 -6.52 3.54
C ASN A 57 -9.36 -5.41 2.77
N ALA A 58 -8.03 -5.45 2.80
CA ALA A 58 -7.17 -4.73 1.88
C ALA A 58 -6.19 -5.68 1.21
N LEU A 59 -5.97 -5.53 -0.09
CA LEU A 59 -5.07 -6.32 -0.91
C LEU A 59 -4.04 -5.40 -1.58
N VAL A 60 -2.79 -5.85 -1.61
CA VAL A 60 -1.71 -5.19 -2.35
C VAL A 60 -0.82 -6.19 -3.07
N GLU A 61 -0.47 -5.87 -4.33
CA GLU A 61 0.65 -6.48 -5.05
C GLU A 61 1.88 -5.58 -4.86
N THR A 62 3.01 -6.15 -4.47
CA THR A 62 4.30 -5.45 -4.43
C THR A 62 5.41 -6.32 -4.98
N THR A 63 6.31 -5.74 -5.74
CA THR A 63 7.45 -6.49 -6.30
C THR A 63 8.54 -6.73 -5.25
N SER A 64 9.47 -7.64 -5.54
CA SER A 64 10.55 -8.02 -4.61
C SER A 64 11.58 -6.91 -4.34
N TRP A 65 11.66 -5.89 -5.20
CA TRP A 65 12.41 -4.65 -4.93
C TRP A 65 11.55 -3.54 -4.33
N GLN A 66 10.23 -3.74 -4.27
CA GLN A 66 9.28 -2.84 -3.62
C GLN A 66 8.82 -3.41 -2.28
N ALA A 67 8.02 -2.62 -1.58
CA ALA A 67 8.04 -2.48 -0.13
C ALA A 67 7.33 -3.62 0.66
N LYS A 68 7.62 -4.90 0.39
CA LYS A 68 7.08 -6.03 1.17
C LYS A 68 7.25 -5.84 2.70
N PRO A 69 8.47 -5.54 3.21
CA PRO A 69 8.64 -5.32 4.65
C PRO A 69 7.88 -4.11 5.21
N PHE A 70 7.56 -3.12 4.36
CA PHE A 70 6.73 -1.98 4.77
C PHE A 70 5.29 -2.42 4.99
N TYR A 71 4.70 -3.20 4.08
CA TYR A 71 3.32 -3.69 4.25
C TYR A 71 3.21 -4.64 5.43
N GLU A 72 4.17 -5.55 5.61
CA GLU A 72 4.22 -6.46 6.77
C GLU A 72 4.23 -5.69 8.10
N LYS A 73 5.04 -4.63 8.22
CA LYS A 73 5.07 -3.74 9.39
C LYS A 73 3.76 -2.99 9.64
N ASN A 74 2.89 -2.89 8.64
CA ASN A 74 1.58 -2.24 8.75
C ASN A 74 0.42 -3.24 8.89
N GLY A 75 0.73 -4.50 9.21
CA GLY A 75 -0.26 -5.54 9.53
C GLY A 75 -0.76 -6.32 8.33
N TYR A 76 -0.13 -6.16 7.16
CA TYR A 76 -0.41 -7.03 6.02
C TYR A 76 0.30 -8.37 6.17
N VAL A 77 -0.36 -9.44 5.74
CA VAL A 77 0.13 -10.81 5.77
C VAL A 77 0.32 -11.30 4.33
N LEU A 78 1.46 -11.95 4.07
CA LEU A 78 1.74 -12.54 2.76
C LEU A 78 0.75 -13.68 2.47
N MET A 79 -0.01 -13.56 1.38
CA MET A 79 -0.84 -14.64 0.86
C MET A 79 -0.07 -15.54 -0.09
N GLY A 80 0.82 -14.96 -0.89
CA GLY A 80 1.56 -15.71 -1.90
C GLY A 80 2.61 -14.88 -2.62
N THR A 81 3.55 -15.60 -3.23
CA THR A 81 4.59 -15.03 -4.07
C THR A 81 4.52 -15.68 -5.44
N LEU A 82 4.50 -14.86 -6.48
CA LEU A 82 4.65 -15.28 -7.86
C LEU A 82 6.09 -15.01 -8.30
N GLU A 83 6.88 -16.08 -8.32
CA GLU A 83 8.27 -16.05 -8.78
C GLU A 83 8.36 -15.78 -10.28
N GLY A 84 9.43 -15.12 -10.70
CA GLY A 84 9.68 -14.78 -12.10
C GLY A 84 8.80 -13.66 -12.67
N ARG A 85 8.02 -12.98 -11.82
CA ARG A 85 7.18 -11.82 -12.21
C ARG A 85 7.61 -10.55 -11.47
N PRO A 86 8.11 -9.53 -12.19
CA PRO A 86 8.62 -9.63 -13.56
C PRO A 86 9.88 -10.49 -13.64
N LYS A 87 10.34 -10.76 -14.86
CA LYS A 87 11.53 -11.59 -15.13
C LYS A 87 12.71 -11.15 -14.26
N GLY A 88 13.28 -12.10 -13.51
CA GLY A 88 14.39 -11.86 -12.58
C GLY A 88 13.99 -11.42 -11.17
N HIS A 89 12.69 -11.29 -10.89
CA HIS A 89 12.14 -10.84 -9.62
C HIS A 89 10.89 -11.64 -9.24
N ALA A 90 10.22 -11.23 -8.16
CA ALA A 90 8.98 -11.83 -7.70
C ALA A 90 7.92 -10.77 -7.40
N SER A 91 6.65 -11.16 -7.49
CA SER A 91 5.50 -10.34 -7.09
C SER A 91 4.88 -10.96 -5.84
N HIS A 92 4.77 -10.19 -4.78
CA HIS A 92 4.19 -10.58 -3.50
C HIS A 92 2.78 -10.02 -3.40
N TYR A 93 1.83 -10.88 -3.04
CA TYR A 93 0.44 -10.50 -2.78
C TYR A 93 0.22 -10.57 -1.27
N LEU A 94 -0.16 -9.44 -0.67
CA LEU A 94 -0.39 -9.35 0.77
C LEU A 94 -1.80 -8.85 1.04
N THR A 95 -2.42 -9.38 2.09
CA THR A 95 -3.75 -8.97 2.55
C THR A 95 -3.74 -8.49 3.99
N LYS A 96 -4.71 -7.67 4.36
CA LYS A 96 -4.95 -7.23 5.74
C LYS A 96 -6.46 -7.22 5.99
N SER A 97 -6.89 -7.78 7.12
CA SER A 97 -8.27 -7.59 7.58
C SER A 97 -8.45 -6.16 8.09
N LEU A 98 -9.53 -5.50 7.68
CA LEU A 98 -9.87 -4.13 8.07
C LEU A 98 -10.91 -4.07 9.20
N MET A 99 -11.43 -5.22 9.62
CA MET A 99 -12.38 -5.37 10.74
C MET A 99 -11.71 -5.18 12.10
#